data_AF-A0A951M159-F1
#
_entry.id   AF-A0A951M159-F1
#
_cell.length_a   1.000
_cell.length_b   1.000
_cell.length_c   1.000
_cell.angle_alpha   90.00
_cell.angle_beta   90.00
_cell.angle_gamma   90.00
#
_symmetry.space_group_name_H-M   'P 1'
#
loop_
_entity.id
_entity.type
_entity.pdbx_description
1 polymer ?
#
loop_
_entity_poly.entity_id
_entity_poly.type
_entity_poly.pdbx_seq_one_letter_code
_entity_poly.pdbx_strand_id
1 'polypeptide(L)'
;MKKLLLPALLFCHVLVKAQSDLLVMKQRGRPVQTWVKGSFFNFQFVNKQWIQGRIREMRNDSLLIDVMVFRSVLTRFGVPAIDTGRVGILKFHVREVYAMPKRRLQSGAFSDGALLQVGSGGFIFLNIFNSLTHGEAVFGGNNPSALGIAAGIFGIGTLISLTHKDYVVLGKKFSLEIMHGGG
;
A
#
# COMPACT_ATOMS: atom_id res chain seq x y z
N MET A 1 -30.48 -50.27 15.94
CA MET A 1 -30.30 -49.29 14.84
C MET A 1 -29.18 -48.25 15.05
N LYS A 2 -28.57 -48.13 16.25
CA LYS A 2 -27.51 -47.12 16.53
C LYS A 2 -26.08 -47.49 16.04
N LYS A 3 -25.80 -48.74 15.65
CA LYS A 3 -24.45 -49.22 15.33
C LYS A 3 -23.98 -48.97 13.89
N LEU A 4 -24.85 -48.43 13.02
CA LEU A 4 -24.55 -48.13 11.60
C LEU A 4 -24.16 -46.66 11.34
N LEU A 5 -24.31 -45.77 12.33
CA LEU A 5 -23.98 -44.34 12.18
C LEU A 5 -22.47 -44.06 12.25
N LEU A 6 -21.70 -44.89 12.98
CA LEU A 6 -20.26 -44.70 13.16
C LEU A 6 -19.42 -44.90 11.88
N PRO A 7 -19.62 -45.98 11.07
CA PRO A 7 -18.86 -46.15 9.84
C PRO A 7 -19.24 -45.13 8.75
N ALA A 8 -20.49 -44.66 8.74
CA ALA A 8 -20.94 -43.62 7.81
C ALA A 8 -20.30 -42.24 8.09
N LEU A 9 -20.04 -41.92 9.37
CA LEU A 9 -19.35 -40.68 9.76
C LEU A 9 -17.86 -40.71 9.38
N LEU A 10 -17.20 -41.86 9.57
CA LEU A 10 -15.78 -42.06 9.24
C LEU A 10 -15.49 -42.01 7.73
N PHE A 11 -16.44 -42.44 6.88
CA PHE A 11 -16.29 -42.38 5.42
C PHE A 11 -16.43 -40.95 4.86
N CYS A 12 -16.99 -40.02 5.62
CA CYS A 12 -17.26 -38.65 5.16
C CYS A 12 -16.03 -37.72 5.22
N HIS A 13 -14.94 -38.13 5.90
CA HIS A 13 -13.75 -37.29 6.07
C HIS A 13 -12.73 -37.35 4.92
N VAL A 14 -12.86 -38.31 3.98
CA VAL A 14 -11.81 -38.58 2.97
C VAL A 14 -11.86 -37.63 1.76
N LEU A 15 -12.90 -36.80 1.63
CA LEU A 15 -13.12 -35.97 0.43
C LEU A 15 -12.90 -34.47 0.63
N VAL A 16 -12.45 -34.01 1.81
CA VAL A 16 -12.18 -32.59 2.02
C VAL A 16 -10.78 -32.24 1.51
N LYS A 17 -10.68 -31.89 0.22
CA LYS A 17 -9.49 -31.20 -0.31
C LYS A 17 -9.56 -29.72 0.04
N ALA A 18 -8.94 -29.32 1.14
CA ALA A 18 -8.83 -27.94 1.59
C ALA A 18 -7.69 -27.14 0.90
N GLN A 19 -7.26 -27.56 -0.30
CA GLN A 19 -6.18 -26.88 -1.03
C GLN A 19 -6.66 -25.48 -1.43
N SER A 20 -6.05 -24.45 -0.84
CA SER A 20 -6.29 -23.05 -1.18
C SER A 20 -5.03 -22.46 -1.77
N ASP A 21 -5.16 -21.88 -2.95
CA ASP A 21 -4.07 -21.14 -3.57
C ASP A 21 -3.89 -19.81 -2.85
N LEU A 22 -2.63 -19.44 -2.64
CA LEU A 22 -2.24 -18.21 -1.96
C LEU A 22 -1.40 -17.36 -2.91
N LEU A 23 -1.81 -16.13 -3.13
CA LEU A 23 -0.94 -15.15 -3.77
C LEU A 23 -0.05 -14.52 -2.70
N VAL A 24 1.26 -14.63 -2.83
CA VAL A 24 2.22 -14.20 -1.81
C VAL A 24 3.17 -13.16 -2.40
N MET A 25 3.20 -11.97 -1.80
CA MET A 25 4.23 -10.98 -2.05
C MET A 25 5.38 -11.23 -1.08
N LYS A 26 6.58 -11.40 -1.63
CA LYS A 26 7.81 -11.58 -0.88
C LYS A 26 8.70 -10.35 -1.00
N GLN A 27 9.43 -10.05 0.06
CA GLN A 27 10.52 -9.07 0.08
C GLN A 27 11.81 -9.81 0.41
N ARG A 28 12.77 -9.83 -0.53
CA ARG A 28 14.03 -10.59 -0.39
C ARG A 28 13.78 -12.05 0.03
N GLY A 29 12.82 -12.70 -0.64
CA GLY A 29 12.44 -14.10 -0.37
C GLY A 29 11.54 -14.33 0.85
N ARG A 30 11.35 -13.34 1.73
CA ARG A 30 10.48 -13.48 2.91
C ARG A 30 9.05 -13.03 2.60
N PRO A 31 8.00 -13.80 2.95
CA PRO A 31 6.62 -13.38 2.73
C PRO A 31 6.31 -12.13 3.58
N VAL A 32 5.75 -11.10 2.94
CA VAL A 32 5.35 -9.84 3.59
C VAL A 32 3.83 -9.66 3.56
N GLN A 33 3.18 -10.17 2.51
CA GLN A 33 1.74 -10.09 2.36
C GLN A 33 1.21 -11.29 1.58
N THR A 34 0.03 -11.75 1.96
CA THR A 34 -0.65 -12.88 1.34
C THR A 34 -2.09 -12.51 1.04
N TRP A 35 -2.59 -12.95 -0.11
CA TRP A 35 -3.98 -12.82 -0.52
C TRP A 35 -4.56 -14.18 -0.87
N VAL A 36 -5.88 -14.29 -0.68
CA VAL A 36 -6.68 -15.48 -0.99
C VAL A 36 -7.75 -15.12 -2.01
N LYS A 37 -8.47 -16.12 -2.52
CA LYS A 37 -9.68 -15.89 -3.31
C LYS A 37 -10.66 -14.99 -2.55
N GLY A 38 -11.18 -13.97 -3.21
CA GLY A 38 -12.08 -12.96 -2.67
C GLY A 38 -11.39 -11.73 -2.07
N SER A 39 -10.08 -11.79 -1.82
CA SER A 39 -9.32 -10.65 -1.32
C SER A 39 -9.33 -9.48 -2.31
N PHE A 40 -9.36 -8.26 -1.78
CA PHE A 40 -9.15 -7.05 -2.57
C PHE A 40 -7.68 -6.90 -2.92
N PHE A 41 -7.41 -6.56 -4.17
CA PHE A 41 -6.09 -6.52 -4.75
C PHE A 41 -5.96 -5.27 -5.62
N ASN A 42 -4.99 -4.41 -5.28
CA ASN A 42 -4.67 -3.19 -5.99
C ASN A 42 -3.21 -3.23 -6.43
N PHE A 43 -2.98 -3.02 -7.71
CA PHE A 43 -1.66 -3.17 -8.30
C PHE A 43 -1.53 -2.32 -9.56
N GLN A 44 -0.30 -2.04 -9.95
CA GLN A 44 0.01 -1.40 -11.22
C GLN A 44 0.33 -2.46 -12.26
N PHE A 45 -0.34 -2.42 -13.40
CA PHE A 45 -0.12 -3.35 -14.50
C PHE A 45 1.11 -2.95 -15.34
N VAL A 46 1.59 -3.82 -16.23
CA VAL A 46 2.77 -3.55 -17.08
C VAL A 46 2.65 -2.25 -17.88
N ASN A 47 1.44 -1.92 -18.33
CA ASN A 47 1.12 -0.68 -19.05
C ASN A 47 1.03 0.57 -18.15
N LYS A 48 1.45 0.45 -16.88
CA LYS A 48 1.45 1.51 -15.85
C LYS A 48 0.07 1.95 -15.35
N GLN A 49 -1.02 1.33 -15.79
CA GLN A 49 -2.35 1.60 -15.25
C GLN A 49 -2.51 0.94 -13.88
N TRP A 50 -3.14 1.67 -12.96
CA TRP A 50 -3.56 1.12 -11.67
C TRP A 50 -4.86 0.35 -11.85
N ILE A 51 -4.85 -0.90 -11.41
CA ILE A 51 -5.98 -1.82 -11.48
C ILE A 51 -6.29 -2.25 -10.06
N GLN A 52 -7.58 -2.21 -9.74
CA GLN A 52 -8.08 -2.56 -8.43
C GLN A 52 -9.32 -3.44 -8.58
N GLY A 53 -9.44 -4.45 -7.74
CA GLY A 53 -10.53 -5.41 -7.85
C GLY A 53 -10.41 -6.55 -6.86
N ARG A 54 -11.27 -7.56 -6.99
CA ARG A 54 -11.23 -8.75 -6.14
C ARG A 54 -10.68 -9.95 -6.88
N ILE A 55 -9.84 -10.74 -6.21
CA ILE A 55 -9.33 -12.00 -6.75
C ILE A 55 -10.48 -12.99 -6.88
N ARG A 56 -10.85 -13.35 -8.11
CA ARG A 56 -11.89 -14.34 -8.40
C ARG A 56 -11.30 -15.74 -8.44
N GLU A 57 -10.14 -15.89 -9.06
CA GLU A 57 -9.47 -17.18 -9.23
C GLU A 57 -7.95 -16.98 -9.35
N MET A 58 -7.22 -18.00 -8.91
CA MET A 58 -5.77 -18.12 -9.00
C MET A 58 -5.50 -19.51 -9.56
N ARG A 59 -4.73 -19.60 -10.65
CA ARG A 59 -4.42 -20.89 -11.28
C ARG A 59 -3.18 -20.77 -12.15
N ASN A 60 -2.19 -21.65 -11.95
CA ASN A 60 -1.01 -21.75 -12.82
C ASN A 60 -0.37 -20.38 -13.12
N ASP A 61 -0.01 -19.63 -12.07
CA ASP A 61 0.57 -18.28 -12.17
C ASP A 61 -0.31 -17.22 -12.88
N SER A 62 -1.58 -17.53 -13.10
CA SER A 62 -2.57 -16.60 -13.64
C SER A 62 -3.56 -16.16 -12.55
N LEU A 63 -3.95 -14.89 -12.62
CA LEU A 63 -4.97 -14.28 -11.77
C LEU A 63 -6.17 -13.90 -12.62
N LEU A 64 -7.38 -14.20 -12.13
CA LEU A 64 -8.61 -13.55 -12.57
C LEU A 64 -9.03 -12.55 -11.50
N ILE A 65 -9.15 -11.28 -11.90
CA ILE A 65 -9.61 -10.20 -11.04
C ILE A 65 -10.96 -9.69 -11.56
N ASP A 66 -11.93 -9.54 -10.66
CA ASP A 66 -13.17 -8.78 -10.89
C ASP A 66 -12.85 -7.30 -10.65
N VAL A 67 -12.64 -6.55 -11.73
CA VAL A 67 -12.17 -5.16 -11.72
C VAL A 67 -13.29 -4.24 -11.23
N MET A 68 -12.94 -3.38 -10.28
CA MET A 68 -13.87 -2.46 -9.63
C MET A 68 -13.40 -1.02 -9.76
N VAL A 69 -14.33 -0.11 -10.06
CA VAL A 69 -14.06 1.32 -10.07
C VAL A 69 -14.83 1.95 -8.92
N PHE A 70 -14.12 2.68 -8.07
CA PHE A 70 -14.71 3.47 -7.00
C PHE A 70 -14.93 4.89 -7.54
N ARG A 71 -16.18 5.35 -7.52
CA ARG A 71 -16.54 6.73 -7.87
C ARG A 71 -17.14 7.40 -6.64
N SER A 72 -16.72 8.64 -6.37
CA SER A 72 -17.43 9.45 -5.37
C SER A 72 -18.66 10.05 -6.04
N VAL A 73 -19.84 9.72 -5.52
CA VAL A 73 -21.13 10.25 -5.95
C VAL A 73 -21.77 11.00 -4.78
N LEU A 74 -22.50 12.08 -5.05
CA LEU A 74 -23.24 12.78 -4.00
C LEU A 74 -24.51 11.99 -3.69
N THR A 75 -24.74 11.74 -2.41
CA THR A 75 -26.02 11.22 -1.93
C THR A 75 -27.12 12.28 -2.11
N ARG A 76 -28.39 11.90 -1.95
CA ARG A 76 -29.53 12.84 -1.99
C ARG A 76 -29.42 14.02 -1.00
N PHE A 77 -28.58 13.89 0.02
CA PHE A 77 -28.31 14.93 1.02
C PHE A 77 -27.00 15.71 0.76
N GLY A 78 -26.38 15.56 -0.41
CA GLY A 78 -25.14 16.26 -0.75
C GLY A 78 -23.89 15.74 -0.03
N VAL A 79 -23.98 14.62 0.70
CA VAL A 79 -22.82 13.97 1.34
C VAL A 79 -22.13 13.06 0.32
N PRO A 80 -20.79 13.07 0.22
CA PRO A 80 -20.08 12.14 -0.66
C PRO A 80 -20.28 10.69 -0.21
N ALA A 81 -20.72 9.83 -1.12
CA ALA A 81 -20.73 8.38 -0.97
C ALA A 81 -19.82 7.75 -2.03
N ILE A 82 -19.25 6.58 -1.72
CA ILE A 82 -18.46 5.81 -2.68
C ILE A 82 -19.40 4.79 -3.32
N ASP A 83 -19.64 4.94 -4.62
CA ASP A 83 -20.29 3.92 -5.42
C ASP A 83 -19.24 2.99 -6.04
N THR A 84 -19.51 1.68 -6.01
CA THR A 84 -18.60 0.64 -6.52
C THR A 84 -19.20 0.01 -7.77
N GLY A 85 -18.69 0.41 -8.94
CA GLY A 85 -19.06 -0.20 -10.22
C GLY A 85 -18.16 -1.40 -10.53
N ARG A 86 -18.75 -2.55 -10.87
CA ARG A 86 -17.99 -3.65 -11.50
C ARG A 86 -17.82 -3.36 -12.99
N VAL A 87 -16.59 -3.42 -13.47
CA VAL A 87 -16.28 -3.16 -14.89
C VAL A 87 -16.24 -4.45 -15.69
N GLY A 88 -15.64 -5.50 -15.12
CA GLY A 88 -15.48 -6.77 -15.83
C GLY A 88 -14.39 -7.64 -15.22
N ILE A 89 -14.06 -8.72 -15.92
CA ILE A 89 -13.07 -9.70 -15.50
C ILE A 89 -11.78 -9.44 -16.27
N LEU A 90 -10.68 -9.30 -15.55
CA LEU A 90 -9.33 -9.24 -16.13
C LEU A 90 -8.58 -10.52 -15.79
N LYS A 91 -8.10 -11.23 -16.81
CA LYS A 91 -7.22 -12.38 -16.68
C LYS A 91 -5.81 -11.97 -17.10
N PHE A 92 -4.81 -12.24 -16.26
CA PHE A 92 -3.41 -11.90 -16.54
C PHE A 92 -2.47 -12.82 -15.77
N HIS A 93 -1.22 -12.88 -16.20
CA HIS A 93 -0.16 -13.61 -15.50
C HIS A 93 0.42 -12.77 -14.36
N VAL A 94 0.82 -13.38 -13.24
CA VAL A 94 1.36 -12.69 -12.05
C VAL A 94 2.55 -11.77 -12.38
N ARG A 95 3.34 -12.14 -13.39
CA ARG A 95 4.47 -11.34 -13.92
C ARG A 95 4.06 -10.06 -14.63
N GLU A 96 2.80 -9.93 -15.02
CA GLU A 96 2.25 -8.69 -15.59
C GLU A 96 1.90 -7.65 -14.51
N VAL A 97 2.07 -8.00 -13.23
CA VAL A 97 2.06 -7.03 -12.15
C VAL A 97 3.40 -6.30 -12.12
N TYR A 98 3.38 -5.00 -12.40
CA TYR A 98 4.57 -4.16 -12.42
C TYR A 98 4.93 -3.63 -11.02
N ALA A 99 3.94 -3.13 -10.28
CA ALA A 99 4.16 -2.54 -8.97
C ALA A 99 2.99 -2.76 -8.00
N MET A 100 3.29 -2.63 -6.72
CA MET A 100 2.32 -2.70 -5.62
C MET A 100 2.31 -1.39 -4.84
N PRO A 101 1.16 -0.96 -4.30
CA PRO A 101 1.14 0.17 -3.38
C PRO A 101 2.00 -0.18 -2.16
N LYS A 102 2.83 0.76 -1.74
CA LYS A 102 3.64 0.61 -0.54
C LYS A 102 2.70 0.59 0.66
N ARG A 103 2.88 -0.38 1.54
CA ARG A 103 2.10 -0.42 2.79
C ARG A 103 2.42 0.86 3.57
N ARG A 104 1.40 1.65 3.89
CA ARG A 104 1.47 2.72 4.90
C ARG A 104 1.70 2.08 6.28
N LEU A 105 2.90 1.53 6.52
CA LEU A 105 3.36 1.30 7.88
C LEU A 105 3.62 2.67 8.51
N GLN A 106 3.51 2.80 9.83
CA GLN A 106 3.54 4.02 10.66
C GLN A 106 4.69 5.04 10.40
N SER A 107 5.61 4.78 9.49
CA SER A 107 6.77 5.61 9.17
C SER A 107 6.51 6.73 8.15
N GLY A 108 5.27 6.98 7.70
CA GLY A 108 5.00 7.92 6.60
C GLY A 108 5.60 9.32 6.80
N ALA A 109 5.61 9.81 8.05
CA ALA A 109 6.25 11.09 8.38
C ALA A 109 7.79 11.05 8.27
N PHE A 110 8.41 9.89 8.52
CA PHE A 110 9.85 9.72 8.53
C PHE A 110 10.43 9.42 7.14
N SER A 111 9.67 8.78 6.24
CA SER A 111 10.18 8.31 4.94
C SER A 111 10.03 9.30 3.78
N ASP A 112 9.20 10.33 3.94
CA ASP A 112 8.75 11.18 2.83
C ASP A 112 9.31 12.60 2.94
N GLY A 113 10.29 12.81 3.84
CA GLY A 113 10.89 14.13 4.09
C GLY A 113 10.02 15.08 4.94
N ALA A 114 8.76 14.68 5.24
CA ALA A 114 7.81 15.48 5.99
C ALA A 114 8.33 15.87 7.38
N LEU A 115 9.00 14.96 8.10
CA LEU A 115 9.58 15.29 9.41
C LEU A 115 10.63 16.41 9.31
N LEU A 116 11.48 16.37 8.28
CA LEU A 116 12.50 17.40 8.06
C LEU A 116 11.85 18.74 7.75
N GLN A 117 10.83 18.75 6.89
CA GLN A 117 10.09 19.96 6.53
C GLN A 117 9.34 20.56 7.72
N VAL A 118 8.61 19.75 8.49
CA VAL A 118 7.85 20.21 9.66
C VAL A 118 8.78 20.67 10.77
N GLY A 119 9.85 19.92 11.06
CA GLY A 119 10.82 20.30 12.08
C GLY A 119 11.56 21.59 11.75
N SER A 120 12.11 21.69 10.53
CA SER A 120 12.83 22.90 10.10
C SER A 120 11.90 24.09 9.89
N GLY A 121 10.72 23.89 9.30
CA GLY A 121 9.70 24.94 9.14
C GLY A 121 9.20 25.46 10.48
N GLY A 122 8.96 24.57 11.44
CA GLY A 122 8.60 24.93 12.82
C GLY A 122 9.72 25.72 13.52
N PHE A 123 10.98 25.32 13.35
CA PHE A 123 12.13 26.07 13.88
C PHE A 123 12.24 27.47 13.26
N ILE A 124 12.16 27.57 11.92
CA ILE A 124 12.20 28.87 11.21
C ILE A 124 11.08 29.78 11.72
N PHE A 125 9.85 29.26 11.78
CA PHE A 125 8.70 30.00 12.27
C PHE A 125 8.93 30.50 13.71
N LEU A 126 9.32 29.60 14.62
CA LEU A 126 9.51 29.95 16.02
C LEU A 126 10.66 30.94 16.23
N ASN A 127 11.77 30.78 15.50
CA ASN A 127 12.91 31.69 15.57
C ASN A 127 12.53 33.10 15.10
N ILE A 128 11.86 33.23 13.94
CA ILE A 128 11.36 34.51 13.44
C ILE A 128 10.35 35.12 14.41
N PHE A 129 9.37 34.34 14.88
CA PHE A 129 8.34 34.81 15.79
C PHE A 129 8.91 35.33 17.10
N ASN A 130 9.87 34.61 17.69
CA ASN A 130 10.54 35.03 18.92
C ASN A 130 11.37 36.30 18.69
N SER A 131 12.15 36.39 17.60
CA SER A 131 12.93 37.60 17.32
C SER A 131 12.04 38.83 17.14
N LEU A 132 10.90 38.71 16.44
CA LEU A 132 9.95 39.81 16.30
C LEU A 132 9.30 40.20 17.64
N THR A 133 8.94 39.21 18.47
CA THR A 133 8.30 39.45 19.77
C THR A 133 9.25 40.10 20.77
N HIS A 134 10.53 39.75 20.73
CA HIS A 134 11.56 40.31 21.60
C HIS A 134 12.22 41.59 21.05
N GLY A 135 11.79 42.08 19.88
CA GLY A 135 12.36 43.27 19.24
C GLY A 135 13.79 43.08 18.73
N GLU A 136 14.21 41.82 18.54
CA GLU A 136 15.53 41.47 18.03
C GLU A 136 15.53 41.44 16.48
N ALA A 137 16.68 41.73 15.89
CA ALA A 137 16.84 41.57 14.45
C ALA A 137 16.76 40.07 14.07
N VAL A 138 15.81 39.73 13.18
CA VAL A 138 15.63 38.35 12.66
C VAL A 138 16.93 37.79 12.05
N PHE A 139 17.74 38.66 11.44
CA PHE A 139 19.02 38.31 10.85
C PHE A 139 20.22 38.82 11.68
N GLY A 140 20.03 39.03 12.99
CA GLY A 140 21.08 39.43 13.93
C GLY A 140 21.85 38.25 14.51
N GLY A 141 23.12 38.49 14.88
CA GLY A 141 23.95 37.51 15.58
C GLY A 141 24.08 36.18 14.84
N ASN A 142 23.74 35.08 15.52
CA ASN A 142 23.83 33.73 14.98
C ASN A 142 22.55 33.26 14.25
N ASN A 143 21.49 34.08 14.22
CA ASN A 143 20.22 33.70 13.60
C ASN A 143 20.32 33.45 12.08
N PRO A 144 21.05 34.24 11.27
CA PRO A 144 21.20 33.96 9.84
C PRO A 144 21.76 32.56 9.56
N SER A 145 22.78 32.15 10.33
CA SER A 145 23.38 30.83 10.20
C SER A 145 22.40 29.73 10.60
N ALA A 146 21.66 29.92 11.69
CA ALA A 146 20.66 28.96 12.16
C ALA A 146 19.49 28.82 11.16
N LEU A 147 18.97 29.94 10.65
CA LEU A 147 17.93 29.98 9.63
C LEU A 147 18.41 29.39 8.30
N GLY A 148 19.67 29.65 7.91
CA GLY A 148 20.28 29.08 6.71
C GLY A 148 20.39 27.55 6.79
N ILE A 149 20.82 27.01 7.94
CA ILE A 149 20.86 25.55 8.18
C ILE A 149 19.44 24.97 8.10
N ALA A 150 18.47 25.61 8.76
CA ALA A 150 17.09 25.14 8.76
C ALA A 150 16.48 25.16 7.35
N ALA A 151 16.74 26.22 6.57
CA ALA A 151 16.31 26.31 5.17
C ALA A 151 16.97 25.22 4.32
N GLY A 152 18.24 24.90 4.54
CA GLY A 152 18.93 23.78 3.92
C GLY A 152 18.26 22.42 4.22
N ILE A 153 17.93 22.17 5.49
CA ILE A 153 17.23 20.95 5.92
C ILE A 153 15.83 20.86 5.28
N PHE A 154 15.10 21.97 5.22
CA PHE A 154 13.80 22.05 4.55
C PHE A 154 13.91 21.70 3.05
N GLY A 155 14.94 22.23 2.38
CA GLY A 155 15.25 21.92 0.99
C GLY A 155 15.54 20.43 0.76
N ILE A 156 16.34 19.82 1.64
CA ILE A 156 16.62 18.37 1.60
C ILE A 156 15.33 17.56 1.79
N GLY A 157 14.50 17.93 2.78
CA GLY A 157 13.19 17.29 2.99
C GLY A 157 12.30 17.36 1.76
N THR A 158 12.31 18.50 1.06
CA THR A 158 11.57 18.71 -0.18
C THR A 158 12.08 17.83 -1.32
N LEU A 159 13.40 17.69 -1.48
CA LEU A 159 13.98 16.79 -2.48
C LEU A 159 13.62 15.32 -2.22
N ILE A 160 13.63 14.90 -0.95
CA ILE A 160 13.21 13.55 -0.56
C ILE A 160 11.74 13.34 -0.90
N SER A 161 10.88 14.31 -0.57
CA SER A 161 9.44 14.25 -0.87
C SER A 161 9.16 14.11 -2.37
N LEU A 162 9.87 14.89 -3.21
CA LEU A 162 9.73 14.84 -4.67
C LEU A 162 10.18 13.51 -5.28
N THR A 163 11.15 12.83 -4.66
CA THR A 163 11.68 11.55 -5.15
C THR A 163 11.00 10.34 -4.53
N HIS A 164 10.15 10.56 -3.51
CA HIS A 164 9.45 9.49 -2.82
C HIS A 164 8.41 8.83 -3.74
N LYS A 165 8.43 7.50 -3.79
CA LYS A 165 7.41 6.70 -4.47
C LYS A 165 6.55 5.99 -3.44
N ASP A 166 5.24 6.14 -3.58
CA ASP A 166 4.21 5.48 -2.78
C ASP A 166 3.95 4.03 -3.21
N TYR A 167 4.76 3.51 -4.14
CA TYR A 167 4.68 2.16 -4.65
C TYR A 167 6.05 1.46 -4.67
N VAL A 168 6.01 0.12 -4.68
CA VAL A 168 7.18 -0.75 -4.80
C VAL A 168 7.12 -1.51 -6.11
N VAL A 169 8.24 -1.52 -6.85
CA VAL A 169 8.34 -2.24 -8.14
C VAL A 169 8.67 -3.71 -7.90
N LEU A 170 7.94 -4.60 -8.56
CA LEU A 170 8.17 -6.04 -8.53
C LEU A 170 9.31 -6.45 -9.48
N GLY A 171 9.99 -7.55 -9.17
CA GLY A 171 11.10 -8.12 -9.96
C GLY A 171 12.51 -7.76 -9.48
N LYS A 172 12.65 -6.89 -8.47
CA LYS A 172 13.95 -6.61 -7.81
C LYS A 172 13.93 -7.14 -6.37
N LYS A 173 13.65 -6.24 -5.42
CA LYS A 173 13.57 -6.55 -3.99
C LYS A 173 12.28 -7.29 -3.64
N PHE A 174 11.22 -7.04 -4.41
CA PHE A 174 9.90 -7.61 -4.20
C PHE A 174 9.56 -8.60 -5.32
N SER A 175 8.97 -9.74 -4.98
CA SER A 175 8.41 -10.71 -5.93
C SER A 175 6.96 -11.04 -5.55
N LEU A 176 6.22 -11.57 -6.51
CA LEU A 176 4.84 -11.99 -6.36
C LEU A 176 4.72 -13.38 -6.98
N GLU A 177 4.18 -14.33 -6.22
CA GLU A 177 4.14 -15.76 -6.58
C GLU A 177 2.83 -16.38 -6.10
N ILE A 178 2.28 -17.33 -6.87
CA ILE A 178 1.15 -18.15 -6.43
C ILE A 178 1.70 -19.42 -5.79
N MET A 179 1.42 -19.59 -4.50
CA MET A 179 1.73 -20.81 -3.77
C MET A 179 0.49 -21.69 -3.77
N HIS A 180 0.61 -22.85 -4.41
CA HIS A 180 -0.42 -23.88 -4.37
C HIS A 180 -0.22 -24.66 -3.08
N GLY A 181 -1.25 -24.76 -2.23
CA GLY A 181 -1.19 -25.64 -1.07
C GLY A 181 -1.17 -27.10 -1.53
N GLY A 182 0.00 -27.74 -1.58
CA GLY A 182 0.11 -29.20 -1.75
C GLY A 182 -0.61 -29.93 -0.60
N GLY A 183 -1.29 -31.05 -0.78
CA GLY A 183 -1.08 -32.10 -1.77
C GLY A 183 -0.22 -33.17 -1.15
#